data_AF-A0A258QLW5-F1
#
_entry.id   AF-A0A258QLW5-F1
#
_cell.length_a   1.000
_cell.length_b   1.000
_cell.length_c   1.000
_cell.angle_alpha   90.00
_cell.angle_beta   90.00
_cell.angle_gamma   90.00
#
_symmetry.space_group_name_H-M   'P 1'
#
loop_
_entity.id
_entity.type
_entity.pdbx_description
1 polymer ?
#
loop_
_entity_poly.entity_id
_entity_poly.type
_entity_poly.pdbx_seq_one_letter_code
_entity_poly.pdbx_strand_id
1 'polypeptide(L)'
;MRIQSLVAAMAAVASLAPVAVQAQSSSDNPWMIRVRAVDVLYQNGQSGIAQTANIKAKDQWIPEFDISYFFTKNIAAELVLTWPQQVNITAGGTNVGKVTALPPSLLAQYHFTDLGAFKPYVGAGINYTIFGNRQNFYGGGAGLQIEPSSVGFVGQVGM
;
A
#
# COMPACT_ATOMS: atom_id res chain seq x y z
N MET A 1 23.65 24.10 8.28
CA MET A 1 22.66 23.84 7.21
C MET A 1 21.64 22.84 7.78
N ARG A 2 20.43 23.29 8.13
CA ARG A 2 19.41 22.42 8.74
C ARG A 2 18.71 21.65 7.61
N ILE A 3 19.01 20.37 7.47
CA ILE A 3 18.38 19.48 6.51
C ILE A 3 16.97 19.20 7.04
N GLN A 4 15.94 19.73 6.38
CA GLN A 4 14.55 19.46 6.75
C GLN A 4 14.02 18.35 5.84
N SER A 5 14.09 17.11 6.31
CA SER A 5 13.44 15.95 5.70
C SER A 5 11.92 16.12 5.82
N LEU A 6 11.22 16.24 4.70
CA LEU A 6 9.81 16.68 4.68
C LEU A 6 8.98 15.91 3.66
N VAL A 7 9.00 14.57 3.66
CA VAL A 7 7.91 13.78 3.05
C VAL A 7 7.83 12.40 3.73
N ALA A 8 6.89 12.24 4.66
CA ALA A 8 6.42 10.92 5.09
C ALA A 8 4.99 10.75 4.55
N ALA A 9 4.86 10.31 3.29
CA ALA A 9 3.57 9.93 2.75
C ALA A 9 3.26 8.51 3.26
N MET A 10 2.35 8.40 4.23
CA MET A 10 1.83 7.11 4.65
C MET A 10 0.79 6.65 3.62
N ALA A 11 1.12 5.61 2.86
CA ALA A 11 0.17 4.95 2.00
C ALA A 11 -0.79 4.12 2.88
N ALA A 12 -2.08 4.46 2.87
CA ALA A 12 -3.12 3.62 3.43
C ALA A 12 -3.75 2.83 2.28
N VAL A 13 -3.45 1.53 2.18
CA VAL A 13 -4.08 0.65 1.19
C VAL A 13 -5.46 0.30 1.71
N ALA A 14 -6.50 0.94 1.15
CA ALA A 14 -7.89 0.58 1.40
C ALA A 14 -8.27 -0.54 0.41
N SER A 15 -8.17 -1.80 0.84
CA SER A 15 -8.61 -2.93 0.02
C SER A 15 -10.14 -2.97 -0.03
N LEU A 16 -10.72 -2.64 -1.18
CA LEU A 16 -12.11 -2.97 -1.49
C LEU A 16 -12.21 -4.48 -1.70
N ALA A 17 -13.24 -5.11 -1.12
CA ALA A 17 -13.41 -6.55 -1.09
C ALA A 17 -13.32 -7.18 -2.50
N PRO A 18 -12.53 -8.25 -2.68
CA PRO A 18 -12.27 -8.82 -4.00
C PRO A 18 -13.50 -9.52 -4.59
N VAL A 19 -13.66 -9.43 -5.91
CA VAL A 19 -14.37 -10.43 -6.71
C VAL A 19 -13.47 -11.67 -6.74
N ALA A 20 -13.75 -12.63 -5.88
CA ALA A 20 -12.94 -13.83 -5.75
C ALA A 20 -13.15 -14.78 -6.94
N VAL A 21 -12.11 -14.99 -7.76
CA VAL A 21 -11.92 -16.27 -8.46
C VAL A 21 -11.20 -17.18 -7.47
N GLN A 22 -11.97 -17.78 -6.56
CA GLN A 22 -11.45 -18.65 -5.51
C GLN A 22 -11.10 -20.03 -6.09
N ALA A 23 -9.80 -20.29 -6.32
CA ALA A 23 -9.27 -21.61 -6.05
C ALA A 23 -9.08 -21.68 -4.52
N GLN A 24 -10.08 -22.21 -3.81
CA GLN A 24 -9.98 -22.41 -2.36
C GLN A 24 -8.78 -23.32 -2.07
N SER A 25 -7.96 -22.93 -1.09
CA SER A 25 -7.02 -23.85 -0.45
C SER A 25 -7.85 -25.03 0.08
N SER A 26 -7.83 -26.11 -0.69
CA SER A 26 -8.35 -27.41 -0.30
C SER A 26 -7.35 -28.02 0.67
N SER A 27 -7.72 -29.08 1.41
CA SER A 27 -6.84 -29.76 2.37
C SER A 27 -5.43 -30.09 1.82
N ASP A 28 -5.30 -30.17 0.49
CA ASP A 28 -4.12 -30.63 -0.21
C ASP A 28 -3.28 -29.49 -0.82
N ASN A 29 -3.78 -28.24 -0.86
CA ASN A 29 -3.02 -27.10 -1.40
C ASN A 29 -2.93 -25.93 -0.41
N PRO A 30 -1.76 -25.70 0.22
CA PRO A 30 -1.56 -24.61 1.16
C PRO A 30 -1.37 -23.24 0.47
N TRP A 31 -1.27 -23.19 -0.86
CA TRP A 31 -1.05 -21.95 -1.60
C TRP A 31 -2.36 -21.35 -2.10
N MET A 32 -2.48 -20.04 -1.93
CA MET A 32 -3.54 -19.23 -2.54
C MET A 32 -2.90 -18.05 -3.26
N ILE A 33 -3.33 -17.81 -4.49
CA ILE A 33 -2.87 -16.71 -5.32
C ILE A 33 -4.07 -15.84 -5.65
N ARG A 34 -3.93 -14.52 -5.51
CA ARG A 34 -5.00 -13.56 -5.80
C ARG A 34 -4.49 -12.41 -6.64
N VAL A 35 -5.39 -11.90 -7.48
CA VAL A 35 -5.21 -10.64 -8.20
C VAL A 35 -6.34 -9.73 -7.77
N ARG A 36 -6.01 -8.51 -7.36
CA ARG A 36 -6.96 -7.50 -6.88
C ARG A 36 -6.78 -6.20 -7.65
N ALA A 37 -7.87 -5.46 -7.84
CA ALA A 37 -7.80 -4.04 -8.15
C ALA A 37 -8.07 -3.30 -6.85
N VAL A 38 -7.12 -2.48 -6.41
CA VAL A 38 -7.20 -1.75 -5.14
C VAL A 38 -7.13 -0.25 -5.41
N ASP A 39 -7.88 0.52 -4.63
CA ASP A 39 -7.80 1.97 -4.63
C ASP A 39 -6.82 2.40 -3.54
N VAL A 40 -5.75 3.08 -3.94
CA VAL A 40 -4.72 3.54 -3.01
C VAL A 40 -5.01 4.96 -2.63
N LEU A 41 -5.35 5.15 -1.35
CA LEU A 41 -5.63 6.44 -0.76
C LEU A 41 -4.38 6.95 -0.03
N TYR A 42 -3.81 8.05 -0.49
CA TYR A 42 -2.62 8.61 0.13
C TYR A 42 -2.99 9.54 1.28
N GLN A 43 -2.60 9.17 2.50
CA GLN A 43 -2.70 10.08 3.63
C GLN A 43 -1.55 11.08 3.59
N ASN A 44 -1.89 12.30 3.20
CA ASN A 44 -0.95 13.42 3.02
C ASN A 44 -0.71 14.16 4.35
N GLY A 45 -0.23 13.46 5.38
CA GLY A 45 0.14 14.06 6.66
C GLY A 45 1.33 15.00 6.50
N GLN A 46 1.13 16.30 6.74
CA GLN A 46 2.14 17.33 6.48
C GLN A 46 2.24 18.34 7.61
N SER A 47 3.45 18.84 7.83
CA SER A 47 3.75 19.92 8.76
C SER A 47 4.63 20.98 8.08
N GLY A 48 4.58 22.21 8.60
CA GLY A 48 5.41 23.32 8.12
C GLY A 48 5.12 23.73 6.66
N ILE A 49 6.17 23.99 5.89
CA ILE A 49 6.07 24.55 4.53
C ILE A 49 5.28 23.63 3.58
N ALA A 50 5.37 22.30 3.75
CA ALA A 50 4.62 21.34 2.95
C ALA A 50 3.10 21.51 3.14
N GLN A 51 2.65 21.76 4.38
CA GLN A 51 1.24 22.01 4.68
C GLN A 51 0.76 23.33 4.06
N THR A 52 1.57 24.40 4.14
CA THR A 52 1.25 25.68 3.51
C THR A 52 1.18 25.57 1.97
N ALA A 53 2.07 24.77 1.37
CA ALA A 53 2.07 24.51 -0.07
C ALA A 53 1.01 23.48 -0.52
N ASN A 54 0.27 22.89 0.43
CA ASN A 54 -0.77 21.89 0.18
C ASN A 54 -0.28 20.77 -0.75
N ILE A 55 0.86 20.17 -0.37
CA ILE A 55 1.46 19.10 -1.17
C ILE A 55 0.59 17.84 -1.05
N LYS A 56 0.25 17.17 -2.14
CA LYS A 56 -0.58 15.95 -2.10
C LYS A 56 -0.13 14.94 -3.13
N ALA A 57 0.09 13.71 -2.67
CA ALA A 57 0.10 12.51 -3.51
C ALA A 57 -1.34 12.19 -3.94
N LYS A 58 -1.51 11.89 -5.22
CA LYS A 58 -2.83 11.61 -5.83
C LYS A 58 -3.21 10.14 -5.66
N ASP A 59 -4.46 9.91 -5.26
CA ASP A 59 -5.09 8.59 -5.18
C ASP A 59 -5.21 7.94 -6.57
N GLN A 60 -5.09 6.62 -6.61
CA GLN A 60 -5.13 5.88 -7.86
C GLN A 60 -5.49 4.41 -7.66
N TRP A 61 -6.11 3.83 -8.69
CA TRP A 61 -6.36 2.41 -8.79
C TRP A 61 -5.12 1.68 -9.31
N ILE A 62 -4.75 0.59 -8.64
CA ILE A 62 -3.59 -0.22 -9.00
C ILE A 62 -3.97 -1.70 -9.03
N PRO A 63 -3.36 -2.49 -9.92
CA PRO A 63 -3.39 -3.94 -9.81
C PRO A 63 -2.46 -4.38 -8.69
N GLU A 64 -2.92 -5.38 -7.95
CA GLU A 64 -2.20 -5.99 -6.84
C GLU A 64 -2.22 -7.51 -6.99
N PHE A 65 -1.12 -8.14 -6.59
CA PHE A 65 -0.93 -9.57 -6.64
C PHE A 65 -0.54 -10.09 -5.26
N ASP A 66 -1.32 -11.03 -4.73
CA ASP A 66 -1.06 -11.60 -3.42
C ASP A 66 -0.70 -13.08 -3.54
N ILE A 67 0.29 -13.48 -2.75
CA ILE A 67 0.58 -14.89 -2.51
C ILE A 67 0.35 -15.15 -1.02
N SER A 68 -0.57 -16.06 -0.73
CA SER A 68 -0.82 -16.55 0.63
C SER A 68 -0.38 -17.99 0.80
N TYR A 69 0.29 -18.27 1.92
CA TYR A 69 0.65 -19.62 2.34
C TYR A 69 -0.05 -19.95 3.66
N PHE A 70 -0.86 -21.00 3.66
CA PHE A 70 -1.60 -21.49 4.81
C PHE A 70 -0.75 -22.48 5.59
N PHE A 71 -0.37 -22.11 6.80
CA PHE A 71 0.28 -23.03 7.75
C PHE A 71 -0.74 -23.97 8.39
N THR A 72 -1.97 -23.49 8.58
CA THR A 72 -3.11 -24.26 9.08
C THR A 72 -4.38 -23.79 8.39
N LYS A 73 -5.51 -24.45 8.64
CA LYS A 73 -6.83 -23.99 8.15
C LYS A 73 -7.20 -22.57 8.61
N ASN A 74 -6.62 -22.11 9.73
CA ASN A 74 -6.94 -20.81 10.33
C ASN A 74 -5.82 -19.77 10.14
N ILE A 75 -4.57 -20.17 9.86
CA ILE A 75 -3.43 -19.25 9.90
C ILE A 75 -2.71 -19.27 8.55
N ALA A 76 -2.53 -18.09 7.98
CA ALA A 76 -1.78 -17.88 6.75
C ALA A 76 -0.81 -16.70 6.86
N ALA A 77 0.25 -16.72 6.06
CA ALA A 77 1.04 -15.53 5.75
C ALA A 77 0.72 -15.08 4.33
N GLU A 78 0.50 -13.79 4.14
CA GLU A 78 0.23 -13.16 2.86
C GLU A 78 1.35 -12.18 2.49
N LEU A 79 1.92 -12.38 1.32
CA LEU A 79 2.80 -11.43 0.67
C LEU A 79 2.03 -10.70 -0.42
N VAL A 80 1.82 -9.40 -0.20
CA VAL A 80 1.20 -8.48 -1.16
C VAL A 80 2.30 -7.83 -1.99
N LEU A 81 2.24 -8.06 -3.30
CA LEU A 81 3.15 -7.49 -4.29
C LEU A 81 2.36 -6.59 -5.23
N THR A 82 2.83 -5.36 -5.35
CA THR A 82 2.32 -4.40 -6.33
C THR A 82 3.38 -4.16 -7.41
N TRP A 83 2.97 -3.57 -8.52
CA TRP A 83 3.91 -3.06 -9.53
C TRP A 83 4.40 -1.65 -9.16
N PRO A 84 5.60 -1.18 -9.57
CA PRO A 84 6.02 0.21 -9.37
C PRO A 84 5.05 1.22 -10.03
N GLN A 85 4.38 2.05 -9.23
CA GLN A 85 3.36 2.99 -9.69
C GLN A 85 3.91 4.41 -9.77
N GLN A 86 3.54 5.15 -10.82
CA GLN A 86 3.83 6.59 -10.87
C GLN A 86 2.75 7.37 -10.12
N VAL A 87 3.14 7.99 -9.01
CA VAL A 87 2.28 8.84 -8.20
C VAL A 87 2.56 10.30 -8.56
N ASN A 88 1.51 11.03 -8.96
CA ASN A 88 1.62 12.46 -9.18
C ASN A 88 1.61 13.19 -7.85
N ILE A 89 2.53 14.14 -7.69
CA ILE A 89 2.60 15.04 -6.55
C ILE A 89 2.08 16.40 -7.00
N THR A 90 1.11 16.93 -6.27
CA THR A 90 0.49 18.23 -6.53
C THR A 90 0.83 19.21 -5.43
N ALA A 91 0.98 20.50 -5.75
CA ALA A 91 1.09 21.60 -4.81
C ALA A 91 -0.01 22.62 -5.12
N GLY A 92 -0.90 22.89 -4.18
CA GLY A 92 -2.03 23.79 -4.42
C GLY A 92 -2.91 23.40 -5.62
N GLY A 93 -2.96 22.10 -5.96
CA GLY A 93 -3.70 21.57 -7.11
C GLY A 93 -2.92 21.53 -8.44
N THR A 94 -1.71 22.09 -8.51
CA THR A 94 -0.86 22.02 -9.70
C THR A 94 0.10 20.84 -9.60
N ASN A 95 0.28 20.06 -10.67
CA ASN A 95 1.26 18.97 -10.69
C ASN A 95 2.68 19.54 -10.66
N VAL A 96 3.44 19.21 -9.62
CA VAL A 96 4.82 19.67 -9.41
C VAL A 96 5.85 18.59 -9.66
N GLY A 97 5.44 17.33 -9.84
CA GLY A 97 6.34 16.24 -10.08
C GLY A 97 5.72 14.86 -9.91
N LYS A 98 6.56 13.84 -10.06
CA LYS A 98 6.16 12.44 -9.90
C LYS A 98 7.16 11.70 -9.02
N VAL A 99 6.65 10.72 -8.29
CA VAL A 99 7.46 9.73 -7.56
C VAL A 99 7.01 8.33 -7.99
N THR A 100 7.94 7.39 -8.06
CA THR A 100 7.58 5.98 -8.23
C THR A 100 7.42 5.35 -6.87
N ALA A 101 6.25 4.78 -6.56
CA ALA A 101 6.01 4.07 -5.30
C ALA A 101 5.86 2.57 -5.54
N LEU A 102 6.52 1.76 -4.71
CA LEU A 102 6.39 0.32 -4.68
C LEU A 102 6.12 -0.11 -3.23
N PRO A 103 4.85 -0.37 -2.85
CA PRO A 103 4.45 -0.71 -1.48
C PRO A 103 4.26 -2.23 -1.21
N PRO A 104 5.30 -3.09 -1.20
CA PRO A 104 5.14 -4.47 -0.77
C PRO A 104 4.71 -4.54 0.70
N SER A 105 3.83 -5.49 0.99
CA SER A 105 3.34 -5.72 2.36
C SER A 105 3.41 -7.19 2.72
N LEU A 106 3.73 -7.48 3.97
CA LEU A 106 3.72 -8.82 4.53
C LEU A 106 2.74 -8.85 5.70
N LEU A 107 1.75 -9.74 5.63
CA LEU A 107 0.69 -9.87 6.62
C LEU A 107 0.63 -11.28 7.18
N ALA A 108 0.31 -11.38 8.46
CA ALA A 108 -0.23 -12.60 9.05
C ALA A 108 -1.76 -12.51 9.02
N GLN A 109 -2.42 -13.59 8.64
CA GLN A 109 -3.87 -13.66 8.52
C GLN A 109 -4.44 -14.77 9.39
N TYR A 110 -5.57 -14.46 10.02
CA TYR A 110 -6.41 -15.40 10.72
C TYR A 110 -7.74 -15.55 9.98
N HIS A 111 -8.04 -16.77 9.54
CA HIS A 111 -9.26 -17.16 8.87
C HIS A 111 -10.20 -17.85 9.86
N PHE A 112 -11.44 -17.35 9.94
CA PHE A 112 -12.50 -18.00 10.70
C PHE A 112 -13.06 -19.13 9.86
N THR A 113 -12.79 -20.37 10.27
CA THR A 113 -13.26 -21.58 9.61
C THR A 113 -14.57 -22.07 10.23
N ASP A 114 -15.20 -23.06 9.61
CA ASP A 114 -16.35 -23.78 10.17
C ASP A 114 -17.66 -22.97 10.21
N LEU A 115 -17.73 -21.88 9.44
CA LEU A 115 -18.92 -21.04 9.22
C LEU A 115 -19.64 -21.32 7.88
N GLY A 116 -19.41 -22.50 7.29
CA GLY A 116 -20.00 -22.91 6.01
C GLY A 116 -19.40 -22.18 4.81
N ALA A 117 -20.25 -21.56 3.99
CA ALA A 117 -19.83 -20.80 2.81
C ALA A 117 -19.19 -19.45 3.16
N PHE A 118 -19.44 -18.94 4.36
CA PHE A 118 -18.89 -17.69 4.84
C PHE A 118 -17.53 -17.94 5.51
N LYS A 119 -16.45 -17.31 5.01
CA LYS A 119 -15.09 -17.51 5.53
C LYS A 119 -14.39 -16.17 5.76
N PRO A 120 -14.86 -15.38 6.76
CA PRO A 120 -14.24 -14.10 7.06
C PRO A 120 -12.80 -14.30 7.52
N TYR A 121 -11.98 -13.28 7.31
CA TYR A 121 -10.60 -13.26 7.75
C TYR A 121 -10.19 -11.86 8.18
N VAL A 122 -9.20 -11.83 9.07
CA VAL A 122 -8.52 -10.60 9.50
C VAL A 122 -7.02 -10.78 9.31
N GLY A 123 -6.33 -9.69 8.98
CA GLY A 123 -4.90 -9.67 8.75
C GLY A 123 -4.26 -8.47 9.41
N ALA A 124 -3.03 -8.66 9.88
CA ALA A 124 -2.20 -7.59 10.40
C ALA A 124 -0.76 -7.81 9.92
N GLY A 125 -0.05 -6.73 9.62
CA GLY A 125 1.25 -6.83 9.01
C GLY A 125 2.03 -5.54 8.94
N ILE A 126 3.10 -5.61 8.16
CA ILE A 126 4.00 -4.49 7.90
C ILE A 126 3.99 -4.17 6.40
N ASN A 127 4.03 -2.89 6.10
CA ASN A 127 4.25 -2.36 4.76
C ASN A 127 5.64 -1.75 4.70
N TYR A 128 6.35 -1.97 3.59
CA TYR A 128 7.63 -1.32 3.31
C TYR A 128 7.59 -0.65 1.95
N THR A 129 7.15 0.60 1.90
CA THR A 129 7.08 1.35 0.64
C THR A 129 8.45 1.86 0.21
N ILE A 130 8.83 1.56 -1.02
CA ILE A 130 10.08 2.02 -1.64
C ILE A 130 9.72 3.16 -2.63
N PHE A 131 10.43 4.28 -2.52
CA PHE A 131 10.23 5.44 -3.39
C PHE A 131 11.39 5.61 -4.37
N GLY A 132 11.10 5.41 -5.65
CA GLY A 132 12.01 5.63 -6.78
C GLY A 132 11.73 6.94 -7.52
N ASN A 133 12.63 7.32 -8.44
CA ASN A 133 12.51 8.47 -9.34
C ASN A 133 12.10 9.78 -8.62
N ARG A 134 12.90 10.17 -7.62
CA ARG A 134 12.60 11.25 -6.66
C ARG A 134 13.10 12.64 -7.08
N GLN A 135 13.52 12.83 -8.33
CA GLN A 135 14.28 14.02 -8.76
C GLN A 135 13.53 14.97 -9.72
N ASN A 136 12.24 14.76 -9.96
CA ASN A 136 11.47 15.52 -10.96
C ASN A 136 10.51 16.55 -10.34
N PHE A 137 10.94 17.29 -9.32
CA PHE A 137 10.13 18.34 -8.71
C PHE A 137 10.46 19.71 -9.32
N TYR A 138 9.53 20.26 -10.09
CA TYR A 138 9.66 21.58 -10.70
C TYR A 138 8.93 22.62 -9.86
N GLY A 139 9.64 23.64 -9.39
CA GLY A 139 9.06 24.83 -8.77
C GLY A 139 9.25 24.91 -7.26
N GLY A 140 10.16 25.81 -6.87
CA GLY A 140 10.44 26.18 -5.49
C GLY A 140 11.87 25.82 -5.13
N GLY A 141 12.77 26.83 -5.08
CA GLY A 141 14.19 26.70 -4.75
C GLY A 141 14.53 26.17 -3.35
N ALA A 142 13.64 25.39 -2.74
CA ALA A 142 13.88 24.59 -1.56
C ALA A 142 13.90 23.11 -2.00
N GLY A 143 15.05 22.45 -1.89
CA GLY A 143 15.20 21.05 -2.27
C GLY A 143 14.24 20.15 -1.49
N LEU A 144 13.10 19.81 -2.09
CA LEU A 144 12.17 18.82 -1.59
C LEU A 144 12.82 17.45 -1.72
N GLN A 145 13.08 16.80 -0.59
CA GLN A 145 13.65 15.45 -0.57
C GLN A 145 12.58 14.46 -0.12
N ILE A 146 12.36 13.44 -0.93
CA ILE A 146 11.55 12.28 -0.59
C ILE A 146 12.46 11.22 0.02
N GLU A 147 12.04 10.69 1.17
CA GLU A 147 12.72 9.58 1.81
C GLU A 147 12.75 8.36 0.87
N PRO A 148 13.85 7.59 0.86
CA PRO A 148 13.98 6.46 -0.06
C PRO A 148 12.97 5.34 0.23
N SER A 149 12.49 5.25 1.47
CA SER A 149 11.51 4.26 1.88
C SER A 149 10.69 4.74 3.07
N SER A 150 9.55 4.08 3.29
CA SER A 150 8.67 4.27 4.43
C SER A 150 8.20 2.92 4.96
N VAL A 151 8.09 2.80 6.28
CA VAL A 151 7.56 1.62 6.96
C VAL A 151 6.22 1.99 7.58
N GLY A 152 5.23 1.11 7.43
CA GLY A 152 3.90 1.27 8.02
C GLY A 152 3.33 -0.04 8.54
N PHE A 153 2.25 0.07 9.30
CA PHE A 153 1.44 -1.08 9.68
C PHE A 153 0.30 -1.27 8.67
N VAL A 154 -0.07 -2.52 8.44
CA VAL A 154 -1.19 -2.89 7.56
C VAL A 154 -2.20 -3.66 8.38
N GLY A 155 -3.46 -3.30 8.23
CA GLY A 155 -4.60 -4.08 8.68
C GLY A 155 -5.45 -4.49 7.48
N GLN A 156 -5.99 -5.70 7.52
CA GLN A 156 -6.85 -6.24 6.48
C GLN A 156 -8.04 -6.94 7.12
N VAL A 157 -9.21 -6.79 6.52
CA VAL A 157 -10.39 -7.58 6.84
C VAL A 157 -11.06 -7.95 5.53
N GLY A 158 -11.53 -9.18 5.43
CA GLY A 158 -12.22 -9.65 4.23
C GLY A 158 -13.08 -10.86 4.51
N MET A 159 -13.66 -11.39 3.44
CA MET A 159 -14.58 -12.52 3.42
C MET A 159 -14.42 -13.33 2.14
#